data_AF-A0AAD2EB28-F1
#
_entry.id   AF-A0AAD2EB28-F1
#
_cell.length_a   1.000
_cell.length_b   1.000
_cell.length_c   1.000
_cell.angle_alpha   90.00
_cell.angle_beta   90.00
_cell.angle_gamma   90.00
#
_symmetry.space_group_name_H-M   'P 1'
#
loop_
_entity.id
_entity.type
_entity.pdbx_description
1 polymer ?
#
loop_
_entity_poly.entity_id
_entity_poly.type
_entity_poly.pdbx_seq_one_letter_code
_entity_poly.pdbx_strand_id
1 'polypeptide(L)'
;MGFEGPASLVAIHVIGFKKFHGVVENPTETIVNNLQDYMKEGRFPKGLILGSCTIPETTGQGALVPLYQTLQSSVIKDGTVMNSGRVIWVALGSSFAYLRESSDTHPS
;
A
#
# COMPACT_ATOMS: atom_id res chain seq x y z
N MET A 1 -32.79 -7.63 -21.89
CA MET A 1 -31.76 -8.33 -21.08
C MET A 1 -30.48 -7.52 -21.19
N GLY A 2 -30.02 -6.93 -20.09
CA GLY A 2 -28.81 -6.10 -20.08
C GLY A 2 -27.57 -6.97 -20.26
N PHE A 3 -26.71 -6.60 -21.19
CA PHE A 3 -25.34 -7.12 -21.27
C PHE A 3 -24.58 -6.56 -20.06
N GLU A 4 -24.35 -7.38 -19.03
CA GLU A 4 -23.24 -7.11 -18.13
C GLU A 4 -21.96 -7.30 -18.95
N GLY A 5 -21.39 -6.17 -19.39
CA GLY A 5 -20.08 -6.16 -20.02
C GLY A 5 -19.02 -6.79 -19.10
N PRO A 6 -17.86 -7.20 -19.64
CA PRO A 6 -16.83 -7.90 -18.88
C PRO A 6 -16.50 -7.15 -17.60
N ALA A 7 -16.53 -7.88 -16.47
CA ALA A 7 -16.23 -7.35 -15.15
C ALA A 7 -14.92 -6.57 -15.21
N SER A 8 -15.02 -5.28 -14.88
CA SER A 8 -13.92 -4.35 -14.99
C SER A 8 -12.84 -4.73 -13.99
N LEU A 9 -11.68 -5.21 -14.45
CA LEU A 9 -10.55 -5.45 -13.57
C LEU A 9 -10.17 -4.14 -12.86
N VAL A 10 -9.96 -4.24 -11.55
CA VAL A 10 -9.52 -3.15 -10.67
C VAL A 10 -8.08 -3.44 -10.23
N ALA A 11 -7.15 -2.53 -10.53
CA ALA A 11 -5.79 -2.66 -10.02
C ALA A 11 -5.65 -2.05 -8.64
N ILE A 12 -4.99 -2.77 -7.73
CA ILE A 12 -4.57 -2.25 -6.44
C ILE A 12 -3.06 -2.00 -6.45
N HIS A 13 -2.63 -0.80 -6.07
CA HIS A 13 -1.23 -0.49 -5.80
C HIS A 13 -1.07 -0.22 -4.31
N VAL A 14 -0.12 -0.90 -3.68
CA VAL A 14 0.09 -0.83 -2.23
C VAL A 14 1.46 -0.27 -1.94
N ILE A 15 1.52 0.67 -1.01
CA ILE A 15 2.73 1.37 -0.61
C ILE A 15 2.93 1.17 0.89
N GLY A 16 4.09 0.65 1.26
CA GLY A 16 4.57 0.59 2.64
C GLY A 16 5.89 1.33 2.74
N PHE A 17 6.49 1.40 3.93
CA PHE A 17 7.77 2.08 4.12
C PHE A 17 8.76 1.13 4.75
N LYS A 18 10.02 1.22 4.30
CA LYS A 18 11.12 0.49 4.92
C LYS A 18 11.28 0.94 6.37
N LYS A 19 11.97 0.14 7.18
CA LYS A 19 12.36 0.56 8.53
C LYS A 19 13.21 1.83 8.53
N PHE A 20 13.01 2.62 9.58
CA PHE A 20 13.76 3.84 9.86
C PHE A 20 14.91 3.54 10.81
N HIS A 21 15.89 4.45 10.88
CA HIS A 21 16.96 4.34 11.87
C HIS A 21 16.40 4.26 13.29
N GLY A 22 16.81 3.24 14.06
CA GLY A 22 16.35 2.99 15.42
C GLY A 22 15.11 2.10 15.56
N VAL A 23 14.47 1.71 14.45
CA VAL A 23 13.35 0.75 14.45
C VAL A 23 13.82 -0.57 13.84
N VAL A 24 13.67 -1.67 14.58
CA VAL A 24 14.12 -3.00 14.15
C VAL A 24 13.34 -3.48 12.92
N GLU A 25 12.03 -3.20 12.90
CA GLU A 25 11.10 -3.62 11.85
C GLU A 25 9.97 -2.59 11.71
N ASN A 26 9.59 -2.25 10.47
CA ASN A 26 8.41 -1.45 10.20
C ASN A 26 7.25 -2.38 9.81
N PRO A 27 6.15 -2.41 10.58
CA PRO A 27 5.01 -3.28 10.26
C PRO A 27 4.47 -3.09 8.85
N THR A 28 4.58 -1.88 8.28
CA THR A 28 4.11 -1.60 6.91
C THR A 28 4.93 -2.32 5.85
N GLU A 29 6.25 -2.47 6.03
CA GLU A 29 7.12 -3.25 5.14
C GLU A 29 6.68 -4.72 5.15
N THR A 30 6.48 -5.28 6.35
CA THR A 30 6.07 -6.67 6.54
C THR A 30 4.70 -6.95 5.94
N ILE A 31 3.72 -6.06 6.13
CA ILE A 31 2.38 -6.21 5.53
C ILE A 31 2.46 -6.21 3.99
N VAL A 32 3.23 -5.30 3.39
CA VAL A 32 3.35 -5.22 1.93
C VAL A 32 4.03 -6.46 1.34
N ASN A 33 5.10 -6.94 1.97
CA ASN A 33 5.78 -8.17 1.56
C ASN A 33 4.84 -9.39 1.65
N ASN A 34 4.15 -9.55 2.79
CA ASN A 34 3.19 -10.64 2.98
C ASN A 34 2.04 -10.58 1.97
N LEU A 35 1.56 -9.38 1.65
CA LEU A 35 0.53 -9.21 0.62
C LEU A 35 1.05 -9.67 -0.75
N GLN A 36 2.27 -9.28 -1.11
CA GLN A 36 2.88 -9.68 -2.38
C GLN A 36 3.00 -11.21 -2.49
N ASP A 37 3.42 -11.88 -1.41
CA ASP A 37 3.50 -13.34 -1.38
C ASP A 37 2.13 -14.01 -1.42
N TYR A 38 1.16 -13.49 -0.67
CA TYR A 38 -0.24 -13.94 -0.73
C TYR A 38 -0.83 -13.84 -2.16
N MET A 39 -0.42 -12.84 -2.95
CA MET A 39 -0.85 -12.71 -4.35
C MET A 39 -0.21 -13.75 -5.27
N LYS A 40 1.05 -14.12 -5.04
CA LYS A 40 1.72 -15.15 -5.84
C LYS A 40 1.02 -16.51 -5.70
N GLU A 41 0.35 -16.74 -4.57
CA GLU A 41 -0.45 -17.94 -4.33
C GLU A 41 -1.85 -17.92 -5.00
N GLY A 42 -2.17 -16.88 -5.77
CA GLY A 42 -3.42 -16.80 -6.55
C GLY A 42 -4.68 -16.56 -5.72
N ARG A 43 -4.54 -16.08 -4.47
CA ARG A 43 -5.63 -15.96 -3.50
C ARG A 43 -6.46 -14.66 -3.62
N PHE A 44 -6.45 -14.01 -4.78
CA PHE A 44 -7.11 -12.71 -4.94
C PHE A 44 -8.57 -12.83 -5.36
N PRO A 45 -9.48 -11.97 -4.85
CA PRO A 45 -10.87 -12.02 -5.26
C PRO A 45 -11.02 -11.76 -6.76
N LYS A 46 -12.00 -12.42 -7.39
CA LYS A 46 -12.32 -12.22 -8.80
C LYS A 46 -12.56 -10.73 -9.08
N GLY A 47 -11.95 -10.21 -10.14
CA GLY A 47 -12.12 -8.81 -10.56
C GLY A 47 -11.09 -7.84 -9.99
N LEU A 48 -10.19 -8.28 -9.10
CA LEU A 48 -9.07 -7.48 -8.63
C LEU A 48 -7.76 -8.03 -9.20
N ILE A 49 -6.78 -7.15 -9.44
CA ILE A 49 -5.39 -7.51 -9.73
C ILE A 49 -4.42 -6.67 -8.88
N LEU A 50 -3.28 -7.26 -8.52
CA LEU A 50 -2.19 -6.49 -7.90
C LEU A 50 -1.42 -5.76 -9.01
N GLY A 51 -1.40 -4.44 -8.97
CA GLY A 51 -0.62 -3.61 -9.88
C GLY A 51 0.83 -3.50 -9.44
N SER A 52 1.07 -2.98 -8.23
CA SER A 52 2.41 -2.89 -7.65
C SER A 52 2.41 -2.92 -6.12
N CYS A 53 3.52 -3.40 -5.56
CA CYS A 53 3.88 -3.24 -4.16
C CYS A 53 5.17 -2.41 -4.10
N THR A 54 5.12 -1.24 -3.48
CA THR A 54 6.26 -0.32 -3.40
C THR A 54 6.67 -0.12 -1.93
N ILE A 55 7.96 -0.26 -1.64
CA ILE A 55 8.54 -0.05 -0.31
C ILE A 55 9.73 0.91 -0.46
N PRO A 56 9.52 2.24 -0.38
CA PRO A 56 10.60 3.20 -0.50
C PRO A 56 11.64 3.03 0.62
N GLU A 57 12.92 3.12 0.26
CA GLU A 57 14.03 2.99 1.21
C GLU A 57 14.20 4.22 2.11
N THR A 58 13.71 5.36 1.65
CA THR A 58 13.75 6.64 2.35
C THR A 58 12.33 7.10 2.63
N THR A 59 12.20 7.99 3.61
CA THR A 59 10.91 8.51 4.08
C THR A 59 10.90 10.03 4.09
N GLY A 60 9.70 10.63 4.16
CA GLY A 60 9.57 12.07 4.01
C GLY A 60 9.92 12.51 2.58
N GLN A 61 10.79 13.53 2.44
CA GLN A 61 11.14 14.09 1.13
C GLN A 61 11.84 13.09 0.19
N GLY A 62 12.65 12.17 0.74
CA GLY A 62 13.32 11.15 -0.08
C GLY A 62 12.36 10.18 -0.76
N ALA A 63 11.15 10.00 -0.22
CA ALA A 63 10.12 9.14 -0.79
C ALA A 63 9.35 9.80 -1.95
N LEU A 64 9.45 11.11 -2.14
CA LEU A 64 8.59 11.82 -3.10
C LEU A 64 8.75 11.32 -4.54
N VAL A 65 9.99 11.15 -4.99
CA VAL A 65 10.29 10.67 -6.34
C VAL A 65 9.74 9.26 -6.58
N PRO A 66 10.06 8.24 -5.75
CA PRO A 66 9.53 6.88 -5.96
C PRO A 66 8.01 6.80 -5.81
N LEU A 67 7.41 7.62 -4.94
CA LEU A 67 5.96 7.74 -4.85
C LEU A 67 5.39 8.27 -6.17
N TYR A 68 5.86 9.40 -6.67
CA TYR A 68 5.37 10.02 -7.90
C TYR A 68 5.51 9.09 -9.11
N GLN A 69 6.62 8.37 -9.23
CA GLN A 69 6.82 7.37 -10.28
C GLN A 69 5.83 6.20 -10.18
N THR A 70 5.52 5.73 -8.96
CA THR A 70 4.50 4.70 -8.71
C THR A 70 3.11 5.22 -9.13
N LEU A 71 2.78 6.47 -8.76
CA LEU A 71 1.51 7.08 -9.12
C LEU A 71 1.38 7.19 -10.64
N GLN A 72 2.39 7.74 -11.32
CA GLN A 72 2.39 7.90 -12.77
C GLN A 72 2.25 6.56 -13.50
N SER A 73 3.03 5.54 -13.12
CA SER A 73 2.97 4.22 -13.79
C SER A 73 1.63 3.50 -13.60
N SER A 74 0.90 3.78 -12.52
CA SER A 74 -0.43 3.18 -12.30
C SER A 74 -1.56 3.86 -13.09
N VAL A 75 -1.40 5.12 -13.48
CA VAL A 75 -2.42 5.91 -14.22
C VAL A 75 -2.13 5.94 -15.72
N ILE A 76 -0.85 6.09 -16.10
CA ILE A 76 -0.42 6.18 -17.48
C ILE A 76 -0.18 4.75 -17.99
N LYS A 77 -1.05 4.28 -18.88
CA LYS A 77 -0.92 2.98 -19.52
C LYS A 77 -0.53 3.14 -20.98
N ASP A 78 0.63 2.62 -21.34
CA ASP A 78 0.98 2.34 -22.74
C ASP A 78 0.16 1.16 -23.25
N GLY A 79 -1.11 1.43 -23.59
CA GLY A 79 -1.98 0.66 -24.51
C GLY A 79 -2.24 -0.84 -24.27
N THR A 80 -1.61 -1.49 -23.29
CA THR A 80 -1.43 -2.97 -23.31
C THR A 80 -2.03 -3.70 -22.12
N VAL A 81 -2.52 -3.01 -21.08
CA VAL A 81 -3.12 -3.69 -19.92
C VAL A 81 -4.60 -3.33 -19.80
N MET A 82 -5.44 -4.32 -20.07
CA MET A 82 -6.89 -4.39 -19.85
C MET A 82 -7.31 -4.02 -18.40
N ASN A 83 -7.16 -2.76 -17.97
CA ASN A 83 -7.97 -2.24 -16.86
C ASN A 83 -8.99 -1.28 -17.42
N SER A 84 -10.15 -1.40 -16.83
CA SER A 84 -11.29 -0.50 -16.88
C SER A 84 -11.05 0.95 -16.41
N GLY A 85 -9.79 1.41 -16.31
CA GLY A 85 -9.44 2.71 -15.73
C GLY A 85 -9.61 2.78 -14.20
N ARG A 86 -9.99 1.69 -13.52
CA ARG A 86 -10.18 1.67 -12.07
C ARG A 86 -8.90 1.27 -11.35
N VAL A 87 -8.39 2.20 -10.56
CA VAL A 87 -7.15 2.07 -9.80
C VAL A 87 -7.45 2.42 -8.34
N ILE A 88 -7.01 1.57 -7.42
CA ILE A 88 -7.04 1.81 -5.98
C ILE A 88 -5.60 1.93 -5.49
N TRP A 89 -5.31 2.96 -4.74
CA TRP A 89 -4.04 3.13 -4.04
C TRP A 89 -4.24 2.97 -2.54
N VAL A 90 -3.37 2.19 -1.92
CA VAL A 90 -3.36 1.98 -0.47
C VAL A 90 -1.97 2.33 0.05
N ALA A 91 -1.85 3.40 0.83
CA ALA A 91 -0.62 3.77 1.52
C ALA A 91 -0.74 3.42 3.01
N LEU A 92 0.21 2.63 3.51
CA LEU A 92 0.26 2.20 4.91
C LEU A 92 1.23 3.09 5.69
N GLY A 93 0.80 3.57 6.84
CA GLY A 93 1.62 4.33 7.78
C GLY A 93 1.58 3.70 9.17
N SER A 94 2.70 3.75 9.88
CA SER A 94 2.78 3.34 11.28
C SER A 94 2.47 4.55 12.18
N SER A 95 1.59 4.35 13.16
CA SER A 95 1.31 5.32 14.22
C SER A 95 1.66 4.70 15.57
N PHE A 96 2.39 5.43 16.41
CA PHE A 96 2.63 5.04 17.79
C PHE A 96 1.57 5.69 18.68
N ALA A 97 0.72 4.89 19.31
CA ALA A 97 -0.12 5.38 20.39
C ALA A 97 0.74 5.53 21.64
N TYR A 98 1.01 6.77 22.08
CA TYR A 98 1.50 7.00 23.43
C TYR A 98 0.33 6.76 24.39
N LEU A 99 0.36 5.66 25.13
CA LEU A 99 -0.38 5.57 26.37
C LEU A 99 0.28 6.53 27.35
N ARG A 100 -0.30 7.72 27.53
CA ARG A 100 0.09 8.64 28.60
C ARG A 100 -0.38 8.00 29.91
N GLU A 101 0.55 7.39 30.62
CA GLU A 101 0.32 6.97 32.00
C GLU A 101 0.10 8.26 32.82
N SER A 102 -1.14 8.47 33.26
CA SER A 102 -1.47 9.50 34.24
C SER A 102 -0.82 9.07 35.55
N SER A 103 0.35 9.62 35.86
CA SER A 103 0.89 9.60 37.20
C SER A 103 -0.10 10.34 38.10
N ASP A 104 -0.96 9.59 38.79
CA ASP A 104 -1.82 10.09 39.85
C ASP A 104 -0.93 10.71 40.94
N THR A 105 -1.00 12.03 41.04
CA THR A 105 -0.47 12.79 42.15
C THR A 105 -1.24 12.42 43.41
N HIS A 106 -0.58 11.76 44.36
CA HIS A 106 -1.03 11.70 45.75
C HIS A 106 -0.61 13.01 46.46
N PRO A 107 -1.53 13.87 46.92
CA PRO A 107 -1.17 14.90 47.88
C PRO A 107 -1.10 14.26 49.28
N SER A 108 0.00 14.53 49.98
CA SER A 108 0.17 14.29 51.41
C SER A 108 -0.43 15.43 52.23
#